data_AF-A0A183VBY0-F1
#
_entry.id   AF-A0A183VBY0-F1
#
_cell.length_a   1.000
_cell.length_b   1.000
_cell.length_c   1.000
_cell.angle_alpha   90.00
_cell.angle_beta   90.00
_cell.angle_gamma   90.00
#
_symmetry.space_group_name_H-M   'P 1'
#
loop_
_entity.id
_entity.type
_entity.pdbx_description
1 polymer ?
#
loop_
_entity_poly.entity_id
_entity_poly.type
_entity_poly.pdbx_seq_one_letter_code
_entity_poly.pdbx_strand_id
1 'polypeptide(L)'
;MEENEDPEKNEQFMKLPLTIENFFKELIIDCECDERKIRPKCEQLGARHIDFSGRGFHSNFWDIFLVCMMEVIGECSMKCSENQKRVCVLAWNRLLNAVVKDMRAGYDNRRRSIGHRKSKQDE
;
A
#
# COMPACT_ATOMS: atom_id res chain seq x y z
N MET A 1 -16.25 -7.44 -24.86
CA MET A 1 -15.92 -6.12 -24.29
C MET A 1 -15.90 -6.31 -22.79
N GLU A 2 -14.74 -6.12 -22.17
CA GLU A 2 -14.55 -6.38 -20.76
C GLU A 2 -15.39 -5.38 -19.95
N GLU A 3 -16.26 -5.87 -19.08
CA GLU A 3 -17.18 -5.08 -18.23
C GLU A 3 -16.48 -4.14 -17.22
N ASN A 4 -15.17 -3.92 -17.35
CA ASN A 4 -14.30 -3.27 -16.38
C ASN A 4 -13.49 -2.07 -16.92
N GLU A 5 -13.77 -1.55 -18.11
CA GLU A 5 -13.03 -0.37 -18.63
C GLU A 5 -13.39 0.93 -17.89
N ASP A 6 -14.62 1.06 -17.39
CA ASP A 6 -15.07 2.25 -16.67
C ASP A 6 -14.89 2.05 -15.15
N PRO A 7 -13.94 2.73 -14.49
CA PRO A 7 -13.68 2.56 -13.06
C PRO A 7 -14.90 2.89 -12.19
N GLU A 8 -15.77 3.81 -12.64
CA GLU A 8 -16.94 4.24 -11.89
C GLU A 8 -18.04 3.17 -11.85
N LYS A 9 -18.03 2.23 -12.81
CA LYS A 9 -18.98 1.10 -12.87
C LYS A 9 -18.45 -0.15 -12.19
N ASN A 10 -17.17 -0.19 -11.83
CA ASN A 10 -16.57 -1.32 -11.13
C ASN A 10 -16.76 -1.18 -9.61
N GLU A 11 -17.77 -1.86 -9.07
CA GLU A 11 -18.08 -1.81 -7.62
C GLU A 11 -16.91 -2.22 -6.72
N GLN A 12 -16.04 -3.13 -7.17
CA GLN A 12 -14.88 -3.56 -6.39
C GLN A 12 -13.82 -2.45 -6.36
N PHE A 13 -13.60 -1.79 -7.50
CA PHE A 13 -12.70 -0.65 -7.61
C PHE A 13 -13.17 0.53 -6.75
N MET A 14 -14.47 0.85 -6.78
CA MET A 14 -15.05 1.94 -6.00
C MET A 14 -14.98 1.74 -4.48
N LYS A 15 -14.72 0.52 -4.00
CA LYS A 15 -14.49 0.21 -2.58
C LYS A 15 -13.04 0.40 -2.14
N LEU A 16 -12.09 0.52 -3.08
CA LEU A 16 -10.67 0.65 -2.77
C LEU A 16 -10.35 1.93 -1.99
N PRO A 17 -10.88 3.13 -2.31
CA PRO A 17 -10.57 4.34 -1.56
C PRO A 17 -10.88 4.19 -0.06
N LEU A 18 -12.06 3.66 0.28
CA LEU A 18 -12.45 3.43 1.68
C LEU A 18 -11.57 2.36 2.35
N THR A 19 -11.19 1.32 1.60
CA THR A 19 -10.30 0.27 2.12
C THR A 19 -8.91 0.82 2.44
N ILE A 20 -8.37 1.66 1.56
CA ILE A 20 -7.07 2.33 1.73
C ILE A 20 -7.15 3.32 2.90
N GLU A 21 -8.21 4.13 2.98
CA GLU A 21 -8.43 5.07 4.08
C GLU A 21 -8.49 4.36 5.43
N ASN A 22 -9.28 3.28 5.53
CA ASN A 22 -9.40 2.50 6.76
C ASN A 22 -8.07 1.88 7.18
N PHE A 23 -7.28 1.39 6.22
CA PHE A 23 -5.93 0.90 6.51
C PHE A 23 -5.06 1.99 7.12
N PHE A 24 -4.99 3.18 6.52
CA PHE A 24 -4.19 4.28 7.09
C PHE A 24 -4.73 4.81 8.42
N LYS A 25 -6.06 4.83 8.63
CA LYS A 25 -6.65 5.13 9.94
C LYS A 25 -6.17 4.14 11.00
N GLU A 26 -6.19 2.85 10.69
CA GLU A 26 -5.70 1.82 11.60
C GLU A 26 -4.20 2.02 11.93
N LEU A 27 -3.37 2.35 10.94
CA LEU A 27 -1.95 2.61 11.18
C LEU A 27 -1.71 3.85 12.06
N ILE A 28 -2.44 4.94 11.80
CA ILE A 28 -2.19 6.23 12.44
C ILE A 28 -2.85 6.32 13.81
N ILE A 29 -4.11 5.87 13.93
CA ILE A 29 -4.95 6.04 15.10
C ILE A 29 -4.80 4.83 16.02
N ASP A 30 -5.06 3.62 15.51
CA ASP A 30 -5.12 2.42 16.36
C ASP A 30 -3.71 1.89 16.70
N CYS A 31 -2.79 1.98 15.74
CA CYS A 31 -1.40 1.59 15.93
C CYS A 31 -0.51 2.74 16.43
N GLU A 32 -1.01 3.98 16.46
CA GLU A 32 -0.29 5.17 16.94
C GLU A 32 1.08 5.37 16.25
N CYS A 33 1.20 4.98 14.97
CA CYS A 33 2.48 4.97 14.27
C CYS A 33 3.59 4.10 14.92
N ASP A 34 3.23 3.14 15.78
CA ASP A 34 4.17 2.18 16.37
C ASP A 34 4.65 1.19 15.31
N GLU A 35 5.94 1.28 14.97
CA GLU A 35 6.60 0.43 13.98
C GLU A 35 6.38 -1.07 14.26
N ARG A 36 6.35 -1.49 15.53
CA ARG A 36 6.17 -2.90 15.90
C ARG A 36 4.77 -3.42 15.57
N LYS A 37 3.76 -2.54 15.58
CA LYS A 37 2.37 -2.87 15.23
C LYS A 37 2.12 -2.73 13.73
N ILE A 38 2.69 -1.70 13.11
CA ILE A 38 2.49 -1.38 11.69
C ILE A 38 3.18 -2.41 10.79
N ARG A 39 4.45 -2.71 11.06
CA ARG A 39 5.27 -3.56 10.19
C ARG A 39 4.61 -4.89 9.83
N PRO A 40 4.13 -5.73 10.78
CA PRO A 40 3.51 -7.01 10.43
C PRO A 40 2.24 -6.84 9.58
N LYS A 41 1.47 -5.77 9.76
CA LYS A 41 0.28 -5.48 8.93
C LYS A 41 0.68 -5.14 7.50
N CYS A 42 1.69 -4.28 7.33
CA CYS A 42 2.23 -3.93 6.01
C CYS A 42 2.84 -5.14 5.30
N GLU A 43 3.65 -5.94 6.00
CA GLU A 43 4.21 -7.18 5.45
C GLU A 43 3.10 -8.17 5.02
N GLN A 44 2.04 -8.33 5.83
CA GLN A 44 0.91 -9.18 5.48
C GLN A 44 0.16 -8.67 4.24
N LEU A 45 -0.09 -7.36 4.17
CA LEU A 45 -0.71 -6.73 3.00
C LEU A 45 0.13 -6.93 1.75
N GLY A 46 1.45 -6.69 1.83
CA GLY A 46 2.38 -6.94 0.74
C GLY A 46 2.42 -8.41 0.30
N ALA A 47 2.44 -9.35 1.25
CA ALA A 47 2.39 -10.78 0.95
C ALA A 47 1.11 -11.17 0.20
N ARG A 48 -0.04 -10.56 0.54
CA ARG A 48 -1.32 -10.79 -0.15
C ARG A 48 -1.28 -10.37 -1.62
N HIS A 49 -0.45 -9.37 -1.97
CA HIS A 49 -0.37 -8.89 -3.35
C HIS A 49 0.25 -9.91 -4.34
N ILE A 50 0.94 -10.93 -3.83
CA ILE A 50 1.43 -12.05 -4.66
C ILE A 50 0.29 -12.78 -5.36
N ASP A 51 -0.89 -12.85 -4.75
CA ASP A 51 -2.03 -13.53 -5.34
C ASP A 51 -2.52 -12.85 -6.64
N PHE A 52 -2.11 -11.60 -6.88
CA PHE A 52 -2.40 -10.84 -8.10
C PHE A 52 -1.26 -10.86 -9.11
N SER A 53 -0.10 -11.47 -8.81
CA SER A 53 1.04 -11.47 -9.75
C SER A 53 0.68 -12.20 -11.05
N GLY A 54 -0.13 -13.26 -10.98
CA GLY A 54 -0.66 -13.97 -12.15
C GLY A 54 -1.71 -13.18 -12.94
N ARG A 55 -2.19 -12.05 -12.40
CA ARG A 55 -3.12 -11.10 -13.05
C ARG A 55 -2.41 -9.81 -13.49
N GLY A 56 -1.08 -9.83 -13.58
CA GLY A 56 -0.28 -8.69 -14.05
C GLY A 56 0.14 -7.69 -12.96
N PHE A 57 -0.04 -7.99 -11.67
CA PHE A 57 0.48 -7.12 -10.62
C PHE A 57 2.02 -7.12 -10.59
N HIS A 58 2.60 -5.93 -10.58
CA HIS A 58 4.04 -5.70 -10.39
C HIS A 58 4.30 -4.79 -9.18
N SER A 59 5.32 -5.10 -8.39
CA SER A 59 5.70 -4.32 -7.19
C SER A 59 6.04 -2.85 -7.48
N ASN A 60 6.36 -2.51 -8.73
CA ASN A 60 6.62 -1.14 -9.16
C ASN A 60 5.35 -0.28 -9.21
N PHE A 61 4.16 -0.90 -9.20
CA PHE A 61 2.91 -0.16 -9.05
C PHE A 61 2.82 0.56 -7.70
N TRP A 62 3.58 0.13 -6.70
CA TRP A 62 3.68 0.88 -5.45
C TRP A 62 4.45 2.20 -5.58
N ASP A 63 5.36 2.33 -6.55
CA ASP A 63 6.01 3.63 -6.82
C ASP A 63 5.01 4.63 -7.40
N ILE A 64 4.16 4.17 -8.33
CA ILE A 64 3.07 4.98 -8.88
C ILE A 64 2.10 5.38 -7.77
N PHE A 65 1.70 4.42 -6.93
CA PHE A 65 0.85 4.68 -5.76
C PHE A 65 1.45 5.75 -4.83
N LEU A 66 2.76 5.68 -4.53
CA LEU A 66 3.43 6.66 -3.68
C LEU A 66 3.35 8.08 -4.28
N VAL A 67 3.63 8.21 -5.58
CA VAL A 67 3.56 9.51 -6.27
C VAL A 67 2.15 10.08 -6.19
N CYS A 68 1.13 9.31 -6.58
CA CYS A 68 -0.26 9.76 -6.56
C CYS A 68 -0.74 10.14 -5.15
N MET A 69 -0.38 9.35 -4.13
CA MET A 69 -0.75 9.66 -2.75
C MET A 69 -0.10 10.97 -2.28
N MET A 70 1.18 11.18 -2.60
CA MET A 70 1.90 12.38 -2.19
C MET A 70 1.37 13.65 -2.87
N GLU A 71 0.99 13.57 -4.15
CA GLU A 71 0.33 14.66 -4.87
C GLU A 71 -0.98 15.07 -4.18
N VAL A 72 -1.87 14.10 -3.94
CA VAL A 72 -3.17 14.35 -3.28
C VAL A 72 -2.99 14.90 -1.86
N ILE A 73 -2.03 14.39 -1.09
CA ILE A 73 -1.74 14.90 0.26
C ILE A 73 -1.22 16.34 0.21
N GLY A 74 -0.43 16.70 -0.81
CA GLY A 74 0.06 18.07 -1.00
C GLY A 74 -1.06 19.07 -1.32
N GLU A 75 -2.10 18.61 -2.01
CA GLU A 75 -3.28 19.39 -2.41
C GLU A 75 -4.34 19.50 -1.31
N CYS A 76 -4.30 18.61 -0.30
CA CYS A 76 -5.25 18.63 0.81
C CYS A 76 -5.27 19.99 1.53
N SER A 77 -6.47 20.53 1.70
CA SER A 77 -6.70 21.73 2.50
C SER A 77 -6.54 21.38 3.98
N MET A 78 -5.46 21.86 4.59
CA MET A 78 -5.16 21.67 6.00
C MET A 78 -5.37 22.99 6.74
N LYS A 79 -6.14 22.98 7.82
CA LYS A 79 -6.33 24.14 8.71
C LYS A 79 -5.09 24.35 9.59
N CYS A 80 -3.97 24.66 8.96
CA CYS A 80 -2.68 24.86 9.63
C CYS A 80 -1.84 25.89 8.87
N SER A 81 -0.78 26.39 9.50
CA SER A 81 0.22 27.25 8.84
C SER A 81 0.97 26.51 7.73
N GLU A 82 1.55 27.23 6.78
CA GLU A 82 2.40 26.65 5.72
C GLU A 82 3.55 25.79 6.28
N ASN A 83 4.16 26.23 7.39
CA ASN A 83 5.22 25.44 8.03
C ASN A 83 4.68 24.12 8.61
N GLN A 84 3.51 24.16 9.27
CA GLN A 84 2.86 22.94 9.75
C GLN A 84 2.45 22.03 8.60
N LYS A 85 1.90 22.58 7.50
CA LYS A 85 1.57 21.83 6.29
C LYS A 85 2.80 21.10 5.75
N ARG A 86 3.95 21.79 5.66
CA ARG A 86 5.21 21.19 5.22
C ARG A 86 5.65 20.04 6.13
N VAL A 87 5.54 20.20 7.45
CA VAL A 87 5.84 19.12 8.42
C VAL A 87 4.89 17.93 8.23
N CYS A 88 3.60 18.18 8.07
CA CYS A 88 2.60 17.14 7.81
C CYS A 88 2.90 16.36 6.52
N VAL A 89 3.20 17.06 5.42
CA VAL A 89 3.57 16.42 4.15
C VAL A 89 4.83 15.56 4.30
N LEU A 90 5.84 16.04 5.02
CA LEU A 90 7.05 15.26 5.31
C LEU A 90 6.77 14.02 6.17
N ALA A 91 5.88 14.13 7.16
CA ALA A 91 5.46 13.01 7.99
C ALA A 91 4.72 11.94 7.17
N TRP A 92 3.80 12.36 6.30
CA TRP A 92 3.12 11.47 5.36
C TRP A 92 4.09 10.77 4.41
N ASN A 93 5.05 11.50 3.85
CA ASN A 93 6.07 10.92 2.99
C ASN A 93 6.85 9.81 3.72
N ARG A 94 7.25 10.04 4.97
CA ARG A 94 7.95 9.03 5.78
C ARG A 94 7.07 7.80 6.05
N LEU A 95 5.81 8.01 6.44
CA LEU A 95 4.87 6.92 6.71
C LEU A 95 4.63 6.07 5.46
N LEU A 96 4.33 6.70 4.33
CA LEU A 96 4.07 6.01 3.06
C LEU A 96 5.28 5.20 2.59
N ASN A 97 6.48 5.77 2.68
CA ASN A 97 7.71 5.04 2.35
C ASN A 97 7.95 3.84 3.28
N ALA A 98 7.69 3.98 4.59
CA ALA A 98 7.79 2.87 5.53
C ALA A 98 6.79 1.76 5.20
N VAL A 99 5.53 2.11 4.94
CA VAL A 99 4.48 1.16 4.54
C VAL A 99 4.88 0.39 3.28
N VAL A 100 5.30 1.07 2.22
CA VAL A 100 5.69 0.41 0.96
C VAL A 100 6.95 -0.43 1.11
N LYS A 101 7.94 0.02 1.90
CA LYS A 101 9.13 -0.77 2.23
C LYS A 101 8.73 -2.10 2.89
N ASP A 102 7.86 -2.06 3.89
CA ASP A 102 7.44 -3.26 4.61
C ASP A 102 6.52 -4.16 3.75
N MET A 103 5.66 -3.57 2.92
CA MET A 103 4.90 -4.31 1.92
C MET A 103 5.81 -5.06 0.93
N ARG A 104 6.86 -4.40 0.43
CA ARG A 104 7.86 -5.06 -0.43
C ARG A 104 8.55 -6.22 0.28
N ALA A 105 8.93 -6.04 1.54
CA ALA A 105 9.52 -7.09 2.34
C ALA A 105 8.59 -8.32 2.45
N GLY A 106 7.31 -8.09 2.76
CA GLY A 106 6.30 -9.16 2.83
C GLY A 106 6.07 -9.86 1.49
N TYR A 107 5.97 -9.10 0.41
CA TYR A 107 5.83 -9.61 -0.96
C TYR A 107 7.02 -10.49 -1.37
N ASP A 108 8.24 -10.01 -1.17
CA ASP A 108 9.46 -10.74 -1.52
C ASP A 108 9.65 -11.99 -0.67
N ASN A 109 9.32 -11.93 0.61
CA ASN A 109 9.33 -13.11 1.49
C ASN A 109 8.35 -14.17 0.98
N ARG A 110 7.11 -13.78 0.66
CA ARG A 110 6.10 -14.70 0.13
C ARG A 110 6.49 -15.25 -1.24
N ARG A 111 6.98 -14.42 -2.15
CA ARG A 111 7.48 -14.81 -3.48
C ARG A 111 8.58 -15.87 -3.38
N ARG A 112 9.59 -15.64 -2.54
CA ARG A 112 10.68 -16.59 -2.30
C ARG A 112 10.16 -17.90 -1.70
N SER A 113 9.25 -17.84 -0.74
CA SER A 113 8.69 -19.04 -0.10
C SER A 113 7.93 -19.94 -1.08
N ILE A 114 7.25 -19.36 -2.07
CA ILE A 114 6.54 -20.12 -3.12
C ILE A 114 7.55 -20.72 -4.10
N GLY A 115 8.58 -19.97 -4.50
CA GLY A 115 9.65 -20.48 -5.36
C GLY A 115 10.36 -21.69 -4.77
N HIS A 116 10.70 -21.65 -3.47
CA HIS A 116 11.34 -22.76 -2.76
C HIS A 116 10.44 -24.00 -2.60
N ARG A 117 9.11 -23.82 -2.59
CA ARG A 117 8.16 -24.96 -2.52
C ARG A 117 8.02 -25.66 -3.87
N LYS A 118 8.06 -24.92 -4.97
CA LYS A 118 8.02 -25.49 -6.32
C LYS A 118 9.27 -26.33 -6.60
N SER A 119 10.46 -25.81 -6.28
CA SER A 119 11.72 -26.54 -6.50
C SER A 119 11.82 -27.87 -5.74
N LYS A 120 11.16 -28.01 -4.58
CA LYS A 120 11.13 -29.27 -3.80
C LYS A 120 10.09 -30.29 -4.26
N GLN A 121 9.15 -29.89 -5.12
CA GLN A 121 8.14 -30.81 -5.68
C GLN A 121 8.59 -31.39 -7.04
N ASP A 122 9.58 -30.77 -7.66
CA ASP A 122 10.16 -31.18 -8.95
C ASP A 122 11.47 -31.99 -8.79
N GLU A 123 11.89 -32.28 -7.54
CA GLU A 123 13.00 -33.18 -7.14
C GLU A 123 12.44 -34.54 -6.65
#